data_AF-A0A1V2C399-F1
#
_entry.id   AF-A0A1V2C399-F1
#
_cell.length_a   1.000
_cell.length_b   1.000
_cell.length_c   1.000
_cell.angle_alpha   90.00
_cell.angle_beta   90.00
_cell.angle_gamma   90.00
#
_symmetry.space_group_name_H-M   'P 1'
#
loop_
_entity.id
_entity.type
_entity.pdbx_description
1 polymer ?
#
loop_
_entity_poly.entity_id
_entity_poly.type
_entity_poly.pdbx_seq_one_letter_code
_entity_poly.pdbx_strand_id
1 'polypeptide(L)'
;MNINIKIVVVILISFNLISCNNSKSEKELELKEKELELKEKELSIKEMQISRHKISTNDAVRLAEKQFENYLPKILKSHDATLDIQESYTGDFTGDGIEDVVIYFSLSPSGGGNALVGQGLTLYQNNGYDVKVIAGYEPDNLFQFDKISNGKIYVEKLEYAENDGHCCPSIQTEHMLTISGSNVY
;
A
#
# COMPACT_ATOMS: atom_id res chain seq x y z
N MET A 1 70.97 -36.71 -28.67
CA MET A 1 69.90 -35.77 -29.08
C MET A 1 68.62 -36.14 -28.33
N ASN A 2 68.38 -35.66 -27.10
CA ASN A 2 67.09 -35.83 -26.38
C ASN A 2 66.97 -35.16 -24.99
N ILE A 3 67.93 -34.33 -24.56
CA ILE A 3 67.92 -33.72 -23.21
C ILE A 3 67.33 -32.30 -23.21
N ASN A 4 67.42 -31.55 -24.33
CA ASN A 4 66.91 -30.18 -24.43
C ASN A 4 65.37 -30.06 -24.56
N ILE A 5 64.67 -31.13 -24.94
CA ILE A 5 63.19 -31.09 -25.11
C ILE A 5 62.47 -31.28 -23.77
N LYS A 6 63.05 -32.03 -22.82
CA LYS A 6 62.39 -32.31 -21.52
C LYS A 6 62.34 -31.10 -20.59
N ILE A 7 63.31 -30.19 -20.67
CA ILE A 7 63.38 -29.00 -19.79
C ILE A 7 62.38 -27.92 -20.22
N VAL A 8 62.16 -27.76 -21.54
CA VAL A 8 61.21 -26.75 -22.08
C VAL A 8 59.75 -27.11 -21.76
N VAL A 9 59.41 -28.40 -21.73
CA VAL A 9 58.04 -28.86 -21.40
C VAL A 9 57.71 -28.65 -19.92
N VAL A 10 58.68 -28.76 -19.01
CA VAL A 10 58.44 -28.54 -17.57
C VAL A 10 58.23 -27.06 -17.23
N ILE A 11 58.88 -26.14 -17.96
CA ILE A 11 58.73 -24.69 -17.74
C ILE A 11 57.39 -24.15 -18.28
N LEU A 12 56.84 -24.76 -19.34
CA LEU A 12 55.51 -24.39 -19.89
C LEU A 12 54.34 -24.85 -19.01
N ILE A 13 54.52 -25.92 -18.22
CA ILE A 13 53.47 -26.44 -17.33
C ILE A 13 53.38 -25.63 -16.02
N SER A 14 54.48 -25.06 -15.53
CA SER A 14 54.49 -24.23 -14.31
C SER A 14 53.92 -22.82 -14.50
N PHE A 15 53.92 -22.27 -15.72
CA PHE A 15 53.28 -20.96 -16.01
C PHE A 15 51.74 -21.01 -16.03
N ASN A 16 51.13 -22.18 -16.25
CA ASN A 16 49.68 -22.32 -16.31
C ASN A 16 49.02 -22.41 -14.91
N LEU A 17 49.78 -22.71 -13.85
CA LEU A 17 49.25 -22.85 -12.49
C LEU A 17 49.18 -21.51 -11.73
N ILE A 18 49.94 -20.49 -12.14
CA ILE A 18 49.95 -19.17 -11.49
C ILE A 18 48.75 -18.31 -11.94
N SER A 19 48.21 -18.55 -13.14
CA SER A 19 47.14 -17.73 -13.72
C SER A 19 45.74 -18.01 -13.13
N CYS A 20 45.49 -19.21 -12.61
CA CYS A 20 44.17 -19.54 -12.03
C CYS A 20 43.94 -18.92 -10.64
N ASN A 21 44.99 -18.66 -9.86
CA ASN A 21 44.85 -18.17 -8.50
C ASN A 21 44.46 -16.68 -8.45
N ASN A 22 44.91 -15.89 -9.44
CA ASN A 22 44.68 -14.44 -9.52
C ASN A 22 43.22 -14.08 -9.87
N SER A 23 42.57 -14.88 -10.72
CA SER A 23 41.17 -14.67 -11.14
C SER A 23 40.16 -14.89 -10.00
N LYS A 24 40.53 -15.69 -8.98
CA LYS A 24 39.66 -16.02 -7.85
C LYS A 24 39.67 -14.89 -6.81
N SER A 25 40.84 -14.31 -6.55
CA SER A 25 40.98 -13.14 -5.67
C SER A 25 40.32 -11.89 -6.25
N GLU A 26 40.40 -11.65 -7.57
CA GLU A 26 39.72 -10.52 -8.21
C GLU A 26 38.20 -10.60 -8.07
N LYS A 27 37.61 -11.78 -8.30
CA LYS A 27 36.16 -11.99 -8.13
C LYS A 27 35.71 -11.84 -6.68
N GLU A 28 36.52 -12.27 -5.72
CA GLU A 28 36.22 -12.09 -4.30
C GLU A 28 36.31 -10.61 -3.88
N LEU A 29 37.25 -9.85 -4.45
CA LEU A 29 37.35 -8.41 -4.25
C LEU A 29 36.13 -7.69 -4.82
N GLU A 30 35.75 -7.99 -6.06
CA GLU A 30 34.60 -7.37 -6.71
C GLU A 30 33.29 -7.66 -5.96
N LEU A 31 33.15 -8.86 -5.39
CA LEU A 31 31.99 -9.21 -4.57
C LEU A 31 31.95 -8.41 -3.26
N LYS A 32 33.11 -8.23 -2.60
CA LYS A 32 33.22 -7.43 -1.37
C LYS A 32 32.96 -5.95 -1.63
N GLU A 33 33.42 -5.40 -2.75
CA GLU A 33 33.14 -4.02 -3.15
C GLU A 33 31.65 -3.80 -3.39
N LYS A 34 30.96 -4.72 -4.09
CA LYS A 34 29.51 -4.66 -4.27
C LYS A 34 28.75 -4.79 -2.96
N GLU A 35 29.20 -5.66 -2.04
CA GLU A 35 28.58 -5.79 -0.72
C GLU A 35 28.76 -4.50 0.11
N LEU A 36 29.93 -3.86 0.02
CA LEU A 36 30.20 -2.59 0.68
C LEU A 36 29.32 -1.47 0.11
N GLU A 37 29.22 -1.37 -1.22
CA GLU A 37 28.36 -0.39 -1.90
C GLU A 37 26.88 -0.58 -1.52
N LEU A 38 26.42 -1.83 -1.40
CA LEU A 38 25.07 -2.13 -0.93
C LEU A 38 24.86 -1.70 0.53
N LYS A 39 25.83 -1.97 1.42
CA LYS A 39 25.79 -1.53 2.82
C LYS A 39 25.79 -0.01 2.97
N GLU A 40 26.60 0.69 2.18
CA GLU A 40 26.63 2.16 2.17
C GLU A 40 25.31 2.75 1.67
N LYS A 41 24.71 2.17 0.62
CA LYS A 41 23.37 2.55 0.16
C LYS A 41 22.32 2.31 1.25
N GLU A 42 22.33 1.16 1.90
CA GLU A 42 21.41 0.85 2.99
C GLU A 42 21.55 1.84 4.17
N LEU A 43 22.78 2.18 4.55
CA LEU A 43 23.09 3.19 5.57
C LEU A 43 22.56 4.57 5.19
N SER A 44 22.79 5.02 3.96
CA SER A 44 22.31 6.32 3.49
C SER A 44 20.77 6.42 3.46
N ILE A 45 20.09 5.32 3.09
CA ILE A 45 18.62 5.22 3.15
C ILE A 45 18.15 5.29 4.61
N LYS A 46 18.84 4.58 5.52
CA LYS A 46 18.54 4.62 6.97
C LYS A 46 18.69 6.03 7.54
N GLU A 47 19.78 6.73 7.20
CA GLU A 47 20.02 8.11 7.65
C GLU A 47 18.97 9.09 7.09
N MET A 48 18.59 8.95 5.81
CA MET A 48 17.47 9.70 5.24
C MET A 48 16.14 9.42 5.96
N GLN A 49 15.89 8.17 6.34
CA GLN A 49 14.67 7.79 7.08
C GLN A 49 14.66 8.30 8.53
N ILE A 50 15.83 8.40 9.18
CA ILE A 50 15.97 8.94 10.54
C ILE A 50 15.76 10.46 10.57
N SER A 51 16.13 11.18 9.51
CA SER A 51 15.90 12.62 9.42
C SER A 51 14.47 13.02 9.04
N ARG A 52 13.67 12.08 8.54
CA ARG A 52 12.29 12.33 8.14
C ARG A 52 11.37 12.20 9.35
N HIS A 53 10.65 13.27 9.68
CA HIS A 53 9.68 13.25 10.77
C HIS A 53 8.55 12.25 10.42
N LYS A 54 8.30 11.29 11.30
CA LYS A 54 7.15 10.40 11.18
C LYS A 54 5.87 11.20 11.43
N ILE A 55 4.85 10.94 10.62
CA ILE A 55 3.55 11.56 10.79
C ILE A 55 2.74 10.84 11.88
N SER A 56 1.92 11.58 12.60
CA SER A 56 0.95 10.98 13.53
C SER A 56 -0.25 10.40 12.77
N THR A 57 -1.08 9.58 13.44
CA THR A 57 -2.37 9.13 12.87
C THR A 57 -3.25 10.32 12.46
N ASN A 58 -3.31 11.38 13.28
CA ASN A 58 -4.10 12.57 12.95
C ASN A 58 -3.56 13.31 11.72
N ASP A 59 -2.24 13.32 11.53
CA ASP A 59 -1.64 13.84 10.30
C ASP A 59 -2.00 12.98 9.10
N ALA A 60 -2.01 11.65 9.26
CA ALA A 60 -2.44 10.73 8.20
C ALA A 60 -3.90 10.97 7.80
N VAL A 61 -4.82 11.13 8.76
CA VAL A 61 -6.23 11.49 8.50
C VAL A 61 -6.32 12.79 7.70
N ARG A 62 -5.64 13.85 8.15
CA ARG A 62 -5.64 15.15 7.44
C ARG A 62 -5.08 15.05 6.03
N LEU A 63 -4.04 14.25 5.82
CA LEU A 63 -3.47 14.02 4.48
C LEU A 63 -4.44 13.22 3.59
N ALA A 64 -5.13 12.22 4.15
CA ALA A 64 -6.11 11.41 3.45
C ALA A 64 -7.32 12.24 3.02
N GLU A 65 -7.86 13.04 3.93
CA GLU A 65 -8.98 13.96 3.66
C GLU A 65 -8.60 14.98 2.58
N LYS A 66 -7.41 15.56 2.66
CA LYS A 66 -6.91 16.46 1.62
C LYS A 66 -6.78 15.76 0.26
N GLN A 67 -6.33 14.51 0.23
CA GLN A 67 -6.30 13.73 -1.01
C GLN A 67 -7.72 13.47 -1.51
N PHE A 68 -8.66 13.08 -0.63
CA PHE A 68 -10.07 12.87 -0.96
C PHE A 68 -10.73 14.10 -1.56
N GLU A 69 -10.55 15.27 -0.96
CA GLU A 69 -11.06 16.56 -1.47
C GLU A 69 -10.63 16.83 -2.92
N ASN A 70 -9.41 16.44 -3.32
CA ASN A 70 -8.96 16.59 -4.70
C ASN A 70 -9.68 15.65 -5.68
N TYR A 71 -10.11 14.47 -5.22
CA TYR A 71 -10.84 13.49 -6.02
C TYR A 71 -12.35 13.72 -5.99
N LEU A 72 -12.88 14.34 -4.93
CA LEU A 72 -14.30 14.55 -4.68
C LEU A 72 -15.05 15.15 -5.89
N PRO A 73 -14.56 16.19 -6.60
CA PRO A 73 -15.27 16.73 -7.76
C PRO A 73 -15.54 15.72 -8.87
N LYS A 74 -14.67 14.71 -9.03
CA LYS A 74 -14.85 13.64 -10.01
C LYS A 74 -15.98 12.70 -9.59
N ILE A 75 -16.03 12.33 -8.31
CA ILE A 75 -17.10 11.51 -7.72
C ILE A 75 -18.44 12.24 -7.84
N LEU A 76 -18.50 13.50 -7.39
CA LEU A 76 -19.73 14.29 -7.46
C LEU A 76 -20.27 14.41 -8.90
N LYS A 77 -19.38 14.59 -9.87
CA LYS A 77 -19.76 14.66 -11.29
C LYS A 77 -20.23 13.32 -11.85
N SER A 78 -19.69 12.18 -11.42
CA SER A 78 -20.14 10.87 -11.93
C SER A 78 -21.52 10.48 -11.41
N HIS A 79 -21.94 11.02 -10.25
CA HIS A 79 -23.23 10.75 -9.64
C HIS A 79 -24.27 11.87 -9.81
N ASP A 80 -23.91 13.01 -10.41
CA ASP A 80 -24.74 14.24 -10.40
C ASP A 80 -25.22 14.59 -8.97
N ALA A 81 -24.25 14.66 -8.05
CA ALA A 81 -24.52 14.66 -6.63
C ALA A 81 -23.75 15.74 -5.87
N THR A 82 -24.12 15.93 -4.61
CA THR A 82 -23.38 16.67 -3.58
C THR A 82 -22.96 15.74 -2.46
N LEU A 83 -21.85 16.06 -1.80
CA LEU A 83 -21.43 15.33 -0.60
C LEU A 83 -22.44 15.56 0.53
N ASP A 84 -22.88 14.49 1.16
CA ASP A 84 -23.83 14.51 2.28
C ASP A 84 -23.11 14.21 3.60
N ILE A 85 -22.49 13.03 3.70
CA ILE A 85 -21.67 12.62 4.86
C ILE A 85 -20.23 12.37 4.39
N GLN A 86 -19.27 12.72 5.23
CA GLN A 86 -17.88 12.29 5.15
C GLN A 86 -17.40 11.98 6.57
N GLU A 87 -16.90 10.76 6.78
CA GLU A 87 -16.38 10.31 8.07
C GLU A 87 -15.07 9.56 7.88
N SER A 88 -14.11 9.86 8.75
CA SER A 88 -12.77 9.27 8.73
C SER A 88 -12.62 8.28 9.89
N TYR A 89 -12.19 7.06 9.57
CA TYR A 89 -11.95 5.97 10.52
C TYR A 89 -10.50 5.51 10.42
N THR A 90 -9.94 5.04 11.54
CA THR A 90 -8.54 4.58 11.60
C THR A 90 -8.43 3.16 12.13
N GLY A 91 -7.40 2.46 11.67
CA GLY A 91 -7.05 1.13 12.14
C GLY A 91 -6.08 0.45 11.17
N ASP A 92 -5.28 -0.47 11.68
CA ASP A 92 -4.32 -1.22 10.87
C ASP A 92 -5.03 -2.32 10.06
N PHE A 93 -5.33 -2.03 8.79
CA PHE A 93 -5.90 -3.00 7.84
C PHE A 93 -4.89 -3.50 6.81
N THR A 94 -3.67 -2.95 6.79
CA THR A 94 -2.57 -3.44 5.96
C THR A 94 -1.65 -4.44 6.69
N GLY A 95 -1.74 -4.51 8.01
CA GLY A 95 -1.02 -5.44 8.87
C GLY A 95 0.43 -5.03 9.15
N ASP A 96 0.79 -3.76 8.98
CA ASP A 96 2.16 -3.25 9.17
C ASP A 96 2.40 -2.62 10.56
N GLY A 97 1.38 -2.61 11.41
CA GLY A 97 1.42 -2.04 12.75
C GLY A 97 1.24 -0.52 12.80
N ILE A 98 0.91 0.13 11.68
CA ILE A 98 0.58 1.56 11.60
C ILE A 98 -0.92 1.68 11.30
N GLU A 99 -1.59 2.63 11.98
CA GLU A 99 -3.01 2.87 11.67
C GLU A 99 -3.16 3.51 10.28
N ASP A 100 -3.92 2.81 9.43
CA ASP A 100 -4.37 3.26 8.13
C ASP A 100 -5.65 4.10 8.25
N VAL A 101 -6.11 4.70 7.14
CA VAL A 101 -7.29 5.58 7.13
C VAL A 101 -8.33 5.07 6.14
N VAL A 102 -9.59 5.03 6.56
CA VAL A 102 -10.76 4.80 5.73
C VAL A 102 -11.60 6.06 5.74
N ILE A 103 -11.95 6.59 4.57
CA ILE A 103 -12.92 7.67 4.43
C ILE A 103 -14.22 7.08 3.90
N TYR A 104 -15.26 7.08 4.73
CA TYR A 104 -16.64 6.81 4.33
C TYR A 104 -17.28 8.09 3.80
N PHE A 105 -18.06 7.97 2.74
CA PHE A 105 -18.85 9.06 2.20
C PHE A 105 -20.23 8.62 1.74
N SER A 106 -21.20 9.54 1.82
CA SER A 106 -22.52 9.42 1.22
C SER A 106 -22.81 10.62 0.31
N LEU A 107 -23.63 10.40 -0.70
CA LEU A 107 -23.97 11.39 -1.72
C LEU A 107 -25.47 11.61 -1.79
N SER A 108 -25.88 12.87 -1.86
CA SER A 108 -27.27 13.31 -2.08
C SER A 108 -27.42 13.96 -3.46
N PRO A 109 -28.63 13.98 -4.06
CA PRO A 109 -28.86 14.60 -5.36
C PRO A 109 -28.47 16.08 -5.39
N SER A 110 -27.83 16.51 -6.48
CA SER A 110 -27.43 17.91 -6.67
C SER A 110 -28.62 18.90 -6.68
N GLY A 111 -29.81 18.43 -7.08
CA GLY A 111 -31.06 19.19 -7.06
C GLY A 111 -31.76 19.29 -5.70
N GLY A 112 -31.18 18.72 -4.64
CA GLY A 112 -31.76 18.63 -3.31
C GLY A 112 -32.62 17.37 -3.09
N GLY A 113 -32.98 17.11 -1.83
CA GLY A 113 -33.64 15.89 -1.38
C GLY A 113 -32.80 15.15 -0.34
N ASN A 114 -33.34 14.04 0.17
CA ASN A 114 -32.71 13.20 1.19
C ASN A 114 -32.51 11.75 0.70
N ALA A 115 -32.56 11.52 -0.62
CA ALA A 115 -32.28 10.23 -1.20
C ALA A 115 -30.76 10.01 -1.25
N LEU A 116 -30.31 8.78 -0.98
CA LEU A 116 -28.93 8.39 -1.19
C LEU A 116 -28.72 8.03 -2.67
N VAL A 117 -27.83 8.73 -3.37
CA VAL A 117 -27.50 8.47 -4.79
C VAL A 117 -26.12 7.84 -4.99
N GLY A 118 -25.37 7.69 -3.91
CA GLY A 118 -24.09 7.01 -3.90
C GLY A 118 -23.50 6.99 -2.51
N GLN A 119 -22.63 6.03 -2.26
CA GLN A 119 -21.87 5.91 -1.03
C GLN A 119 -20.64 5.05 -1.30
N GLY A 120 -19.62 5.20 -0.48
CA GLY A 120 -18.42 4.39 -0.63
C GLY A 120 -17.41 4.57 0.46
N LEU A 121 -16.34 3.77 0.35
CA LEU A 121 -15.12 3.91 1.12
C LEU A 121 -13.97 4.25 0.19
N THR A 122 -13.08 5.14 0.63
CA THR A 122 -11.74 5.28 0.06
C THR A 122 -10.71 4.82 1.09
N LEU A 123 -9.83 3.89 0.71
CA LEU A 123 -8.85 3.27 1.59
C LEU A 123 -7.47 3.89 1.37
N TYR A 124 -6.85 4.36 2.45
CA TYR A 124 -5.54 4.99 2.45
C TYR A 124 -4.57 4.20 3.32
N GLN A 125 -3.48 3.73 2.73
CA GLN A 125 -2.37 3.16 3.48
C GLN A 125 -1.51 4.27 4.08
N ASN A 126 -1.20 4.18 5.38
CA ASN A 126 -0.27 5.06 6.08
C ASN A 126 1.09 4.37 6.25
N ASN A 127 2.13 4.86 5.58
CA ASN A 127 3.48 4.27 5.69
C ASN A 127 4.34 4.89 6.81
N GLY A 128 3.73 5.72 7.67
CA GLY A 128 4.39 6.45 8.75
C GLY A 128 5.03 7.79 8.33
N TYR A 129 5.01 8.13 7.04
CA TYR A 129 5.54 9.41 6.52
C TYR A 129 4.58 10.13 5.57
N ASP A 130 3.71 9.39 4.89
CA ASP A 130 2.69 9.88 3.98
C ASP A 130 1.54 8.86 3.89
N VAL A 131 0.45 9.24 3.24
CA VAL A 131 -0.67 8.35 2.94
C VAL A 131 -0.84 8.14 1.44
N LYS A 132 -1.28 6.94 1.07
CA LYS A 132 -1.52 6.58 -0.33
C LYS A 132 -2.87 5.91 -0.48
N VAL A 133 -3.71 6.39 -1.41
CA VAL A 133 -4.92 5.66 -1.83
C VAL A 133 -4.52 4.30 -2.37
N ILE A 134 -5.07 3.24 -1.79
CA ILE A 134 -4.81 1.87 -2.24
C ILE A 134 -6.02 1.23 -2.93
N ALA A 135 -7.24 1.60 -2.54
CA ALA A 135 -8.46 1.07 -3.15
C ALA A 135 -9.70 1.93 -2.84
N GLY A 136 -10.78 1.67 -3.56
CA GLY A 136 -12.11 2.21 -3.29
C GLY A 136 -13.16 1.09 -3.24
N TYR A 137 -14.24 1.32 -2.50
CA TYR A 137 -15.35 0.37 -2.35
C TYR A 137 -16.68 1.13 -2.53
N GLU A 138 -17.36 0.89 -3.64
CA GLU A 138 -18.65 1.51 -4.00
C GLU A 138 -19.62 0.41 -4.47
N PRO A 139 -20.21 -0.37 -3.54
CA PRO A 139 -21.16 -1.42 -3.88
C PRO A 139 -22.51 -0.84 -4.30
N ASP A 140 -23.28 -1.61 -5.07
CA ASP A 140 -24.65 -1.23 -5.47
C ASP A 140 -25.66 -1.28 -4.29
N ASN A 141 -25.31 -1.99 -3.20
CA ASN A 141 -26.18 -2.15 -2.03
C ASN A 141 -25.88 -1.11 -0.94
N LEU A 142 -26.88 -0.85 -0.10
CA LEU A 142 -26.72 -0.01 1.09
C LEU A 142 -25.75 -0.66 2.09
N PHE A 143 -24.92 0.17 2.73
CA PHE A 143 -23.99 -0.30 3.75
C PHE A 143 -23.60 0.84 4.67
N GLN A 144 -23.12 0.51 5.86
CA GLN A 144 -22.45 1.46 6.74
C GLN A 144 -21.11 0.89 7.22
N PHE A 145 -20.15 1.76 7.50
CA PHE A 145 -18.92 1.34 8.15
C PHE A 145 -19.22 0.86 9.57
N ASP A 146 -18.58 -0.23 10.00
CA ASP A 146 -18.68 -0.73 11.38
C ASP A 146 -17.34 -0.54 12.11
N LYS A 147 -16.30 -1.28 11.71
CA LYS A 147 -15.01 -1.25 12.40
C LYS A 147 -13.83 -1.70 11.55
N ILE A 148 -12.64 -1.38 12.02
CA ILE A 148 -11.39 -2.02 11.60
C ILE A 148 -10.87 -2.87 12.77
N SER A 149 -10.63 -4.15 12.52
CA SER A 149 -10.13 -5.06 13.56
C SER A 149 -9.38 -6.24 12.95
N ASN A 150 -8.26 -6.63 13.55
CA ASN A 150 -7.46 -7.79 13.13
C ASN A 150 -7.07 -7.76 11.63
N GLY A 151 -6.59 -6.61 11.14
CA GLY A 151 -6.15 -6.47 9.75
C GLY A 151 -7.29 -6.44 8.72
N LYS A 152 -8.54 -6.20 9.16
CA LYS A 152 -9.74 -6.32 8.32
C LYS A 152 -10.69 -5.17 8.55
N ILE A 153 -11.38 -4.78 7.48
CA ILE A 153 -12.45 -3.79 7.49
C ILE A 153 -13.79 -4.53 7.52
N TYR A 154 -14.67 -4.12 8.41
CA TYR A 154 -16.03 -4.63 8.54
C TYR A 154 -17.02 -3.52 8.22
N VAL A 155 -18.02 -3.88 7.43
CA VAL A 155 -19.17 -3.04 7.10
C VAL A 155 -20.44 -3.82 7.41
N GLU A 156 -21.54 -3.12 7.63
CA GLU A 156 -22.87 -3.74 7.70
C GLU A 156 -23.61 -3.48 6.40
N LYS A 157 -24.00 -4.54 5.69
CA LYS A 157 -24.93 -4.44 4.56
C LYS A 157 -26.33 -4.17 5.11
N LEU A 158 -27.01 -3.20 4.52
CA LEU A 158 -28.33 -2.75 4.95
C LEU A 158 -29.38 -3.18 3.92
N GLU A 159 -30.43 -3.83 4.39
CA GLU A 159 -31.56 -4.27 3.57
C GLU A 159 -32.89 -3.86 4.21
N TYR A 160 -33.91 -3.65 3.37
CA TYR A 160 -35.25 -3.30 3.83
C TYR A 160 -36.06 -4.55 4.13
N ALA A 161 -36.64 -4.61 5.33
CA ALA A 161 -37.75 -5.50 5.63
C ALA A 161 -39.06 -4.98 5.01
N GLU A 162 -40.06 -5.85 4.88
CA GLU A 162 -41.36 -5.54 4.26
C GLU A 162 -42.06 -4.31 4.90
N ASN A 163 -41.85 -4.09 6.19
CA ASN A 163 -42.50 -3.02 6.96
C ASN A 163 -41.59 -1.81 7.23
N ASP A 164 -40.41 -1.75 6.63
CA ASP A 164 -39.50 -0.63 6.83
C ASP A 164 -40.02 0.64 6.16
N GLY A 165 -39.80 1.78 6.81
CA GLY A 165 -39.96 3.07 6.14
C GLY A 165 -38.89 3.23 5.05
N HIS A 166 -39.20 3.94 3.98
CA HIS A 166 -38.28 4.16 2.84
C HIS A 166 -36.92 4.79 3.18
N CYS A 167 -36.76 5.33 4.39
CA CYS A 167 -35.53 5.93 4.89
C CYS A 167 -34.64 4.99 5.70
N CYS A 168 -35.19 3.86 6.14
CA CYS A 168 -34.80 3.29 7.42
C CYS A 168 -34.74 1.76 7.31
N PRO A 169 -33.74 1.21 6.61
CA PRO A 169 -33.52 -0.24 6.54
C PRO A 169 -33.23 -0.80 7.93
N SER A 170 -33.84 -1.93 8.28
CA SER A 170 -33.71 -2.56 9.59
C SER A 170 -32.93 -3.88 9.58
N ILE A 171 -32.69 -4.47 8.41
CA ILE A 171 -31.88 -5.70 8.30
C ILE A 171 -30.42 -5.31 8.14
N GLN A 172 -29.58 -5.79 9.06
CA GLN A 172 -28.14 -5.54 9.07
C GLN A 172 -27.39 -6.87 9.00
N THR A 173 -26.47 -6.99 8.05
CA THR A 173 -25.60 -8.17 7.91
C THR A 173 -24.14 -7.74 7.90
N GLU A 174 -23.37 -8.19 8.88
CA GLU A 174 -21.92 -7.93 8.93
C GLU A 174 -21.24 -8.54 7.69
N HIS A 175 -20.36 -7.76 7.08
CA HIS A 175 -19.58 -8.15 5.92
C HIS A 175 -18.14 -7.70 6.10
N MET A 176 -17.23 -8.64 5.90
CA MET A 176 -15.79 -8.38 5.95
C MET A 176 -15.28 -8.09 4.54
N LEU A 177 -14.64 -6.95 4.36
CA LEU A 177 -14.07 -6.55 3.08
C LEU A 177 -12.72 -7.24 2.84
N THR A 178 -12.51 -7.66 1.60
CA THR A 178 -11.25 -8.22 1.11
C THR A 178 -10.58 -7.24 0.16
N ILE A 179 -9.35 -6.84 0.47
CA ILE A 179 -8.55 -5.96 -0.39
C ILE A 179 -7.66 -6.84 -1.28
N SER A 180 -7.81 -6.71 -2.60
CA SER A 180 -6.99 -7.44 -3.57
C SER A 180 -6.54 -6.51 -4.68
N GLY A 181 -5.28 -6.06 -4.60
CA GLY A 181 -4.76 -5.01 -5.48
C GLY A 181 -5.49 -3.69 -5.21
N SER A 182 -6.10 -3.11 -6.24
CA SER A 182 -6.90 -1.89 -6.14
C SER A 182 -8.40 -2.13 -5.94
N ASN A 183 -8.81 -3.39 -5.79
CA ASN A 183 -10.21 -3.77 -5.66
C ASN A 183 -10.54 -4.14 -4.21
N VAL A 184 -11.77 -3.83 -3.81
CA VAL A 184 -12.36 -4.20 -2.52
C VAL A 184 -13.68 -4.91 -2.79
N TYR A 185 -13.92 -6.05 -2.15
CA TYR A 185 -15.16 -6.84 -2.29
C TYR A 185 -15.49 -7.64 -1.04
#